data_AF-X1R3R2-F1
#
_entry.id   AF-X1R3R2-F1
#
_cell.length_a   1.000
_cell.length_b   1.000
_cell.length_c   1.000
_cell.angle_alpha   90.00
_cell.angle_beta   90.00
_cell.angle_gamma   90.00
#
_symmetry.space_group_name_H-M   'P 1'
#
loop_
_entity.id
_entity.type
_entity.pdbx_description
1 polymer ?
#
loop_
_entity_poly.entity_id
_entity_poly.type
_entity_poly.pdbx_seq_one_letter_code
_entity_poly.pdbx_strand_id
1 'polypeptide(L)'
;ITEHCPQCRGTGKEKHQRRILVNIPAGIDDGNQIRLSGEGDAGERGGSPGNLYVTLSVEQHPFFTRENDNILYELPINFTQAALGTEVEVPTLDGKTKLNVPARQSGHMATT
;
A
#
# COMPACT_ATOMS: atom_id res chain seq x y z
N ILE A 1 -28.93 -30.32 -34.76
CA ILE A 1 -28.28 -28.99 -34.80
C ILE A 1 -26.86 -29.18 -34.29
N THR A 2 -25.87 -29.05 -35.17
CA THR A 2 -24.45 -29.38 -34.92
C THR A 2 -23.54 -28.15 -35.04
N GLU A 3 -24.10 -26.96 -35.26
CA GLU A 3 -23.32 -25.73 -35.35
C GLU A 3 -23.02 -25.18 -33.96
N HIS A 4 -21.73 -25.15 -33.63
CA HIS A 4 -21.20 -24.59 -32.39
C HIS A 4 -20.59 -23.21 -32.71
N CYS A 5 -20.71 -22.25 -31.80
CA CYS A 5 -20.13 -20.92 -31.99
C CYS A 5 -18.61 -21.03 -32.19
N PRO A 6 -18.03 -20.46 -33.28
CA PRO A 6 -16.60 -20.59 -33.56
C PRO A 6 -15.70 -19.82 -32.58
N GLN A 7 -16.22 -18.76 -31.95
CA GLN A 7 -15.45 -17.94 -30.99
C GLN A 7 -15.28 -18.64 -29.64
N CYS A 8 -16.36 -19.17 -29.06
CA CYS A 8 -16.30 -19.85 -27.76
C CYS A 8 -16.23 -21.38 -27.86
N ARG A 9 -16.30 -21.95 -29.08
CA ARG A 9 -16.28 -23.40 -29.35
C ARG A 9 -17.28 -24.20 -28.51
N GLY A 10 -18.46 -23.61 -28.28
CA GLY A 10 -19.53 -24.22 -27.47
C GLY A 10 -19.39 -24.07 -25.96
N THR A 11 -18.34 -23.41 -25.44
CA THR A 11 -18.16 -23.20 -23.99
C THR A 11 -19.02 -22.08 -23.41
N GLY A 12 -19.53 -21.17 -24.26
CA GLY A 12 -20.32 -20.02 -23.82
C GLY A 12 -19.51 -18.92 -23.11
N LYS A 13 -18.18 -19.00 -23.09
CA LYS A 13 -17.28 -18.00 -22.49
C LYS A 13 -16.16 -17.62 -23.47
N GLU A 14 -15.76 -16.36 -23.46
CA GLU A 14 -14.63 -15.84 -24.24
C GLU A 14 -13.72 -15.01 -23.32
N LYS A 15 -12.40 -15.14 -23.48
CA LYS A 15 -11.44 -14.34 -22.71
C LYS A 15 -11.31 -12.96 -23.34
N HIS A 16 -11.58 -11.93 -22.54
CA HIS A 16 -11.44 -10.53 -22.94
C HIS A 16 -10.46 -9.81 -22.02
N GLN A 17 -9.63 -8.94 -22.61
CA GLN A 17 -8.80 -8.04 -21.83
C GLN A 17 -9.59 -6.77 -21.51
N ARG A 18 -9.74 -6.45 -20.22
CA ARG A 18 -10.45 -5.26 -19.74
C ARG A 18 -9.52 -4.42 -18.88
N ARG A 19 -9.69 -3.11 -18.92
CA ARG A 19 -9.03 -2.17 -18.00
C ARG A 19 -10.05 -1.77 -16.93
N ILE A 20 -9.69 -1.96 -15.66
CA ILE A 20 -10.52 -1.62 -14.52
C ILE A 20 -9.78 -0.57 -13.71
N LEU A 21 -10.47 0.53 -13.41
CA LEU A 21 -9.93 1.59 -12.55
C LEU A 21 -10.21 1.22 -11.10
N VAL A 22 -9.15 1.19 -10.29
CA VAL A 22 -9.23 0.88 -8.86
C VAL A 22 -8.74 2.11 -8.11
N ASN A 23 -9.62 2.69 -7.28
CA ASN A 23 -9.25 3.79 -6.41
C ASN A 23 -8.71 3.23 -5.11
N ILE A 24 -7.45 3.54 -4.80
CA ILE A 24 -6.81 3.14 -3.55
C ILE A 24 -7.00 4.27 -2.54
N PRO A 25 -7.74 4.06 -1.43
CA PRO A 25 -7.93 5.10 -0.42
C PRO A 25 -6.62 5.37 0.33
N ALA A 26 -6.50 6.59 0.87
CA ALA A 26 -5.36 6.94 1.72
C ALA A 26 -5.40 6.13 3.04
N GLY A 27 -4.22 5.79 3.56
CA GLY A 27 -4.08 5.09 4.84
C GLY A 27 -4.38 3.59 4.79
N ILE A 28 -4.32 2.95 3.62
CA ILE A 28 -4.40 1.49 3.54
C ILE A 28 -3.14 0.85 4.11
N ASP A 29 -3.36 -0.24 4.85
CA ASP A 29 -2.29 -1.09 5.36
C ASP A 29 -1.98 -2.23 4.39
N ASP A 30 -0.83 -2.87 4.61
CA ASP A 30 -0.40 -4.05 3.86
C ASP A 30 -1.41 -5.20 4.02
N GLY A 31 -1.72 -5.88 2.92
CA GLY A 31 -2.66 -6.99 2.90
C GLY A 31 -4.14 -6.58 2.79
N ASN A 32 -4.46 -5.28 2.78
CA ASN A 32 -5.83 -4.82 2.59
C ASN A 32 -6.42 -5.27 1.26
N GLN A 33 -7.70 -5.66 1.27
CA GLN A 33 -8.41 -6.17 0.09
C GLN A 33 -9.49 -5.21 -0.37
N ILE A 34 -9.46 -4.86 -1.66
CA ILE A 34 -10.52 -4.11 -2.33
C ILE A 34 -11.38 -5.09 -3.13
N ARG A 35 -12.70 -5.08 -2.88
CA ARG A 35 -13.68 -5.89 -3.60
C ARG A 35 -14.37 -5.07 -4.68
N LEU A 36 -14.23 -5.49 -5.93
CA LEU A 36 -14.89 -4.91 -7.10
C LEU A 36 -16.02 -5.84 -7.52
N SER A 37 -17.26 -5.42 -7.25
CA SER A 37 -18.43 -6.28 -7.47
C SER A 37 -18.81 -6.32 -8.94
N GLY A 38 -19.01 -7.52 -9.49
CA GLY A 38 -19.38 -7.70 -10.90
C GLY A 38 -18.23 -7.56 -11.90
N GLU A 39 -17.00 -7.37 -11.43
CA GLU A 39 -15.80 -7.29 -12.27
C GLU A 39 -15.00 -8.60 -12.32
N GLY A 40 -15.53 -9.68 -11.74
CA GLY A 40 -14.96 -11.02 -11.83
C GLY A 40 -15.37 -11.76 -13.11
N ASP A 41 -15.11 -13.05 -13.14
CA ASP A 41 -15.41 -13.89 -14.31
C ASP A 41 -16.91 -13.95 -14.63
N ALA A 42 -17.21 -14.18 -15.92
CA ALA A 42 -18.57 -14.37 -16.39
C ALA A 42 -19.26 -15.55 -15.66
N GLY A 43 -20.46 -15.29 -15.16
CA GLY A 43 -21.29 -16.28 -14.48
C GLY A 43 -21.71 -17.41 -15.41
N GLU A 44 -22.04 -18.56 -14.83
CA GLU A 44 -22.51 -19.72 -15.58
C GLU A 44 -23.99 -19.58 -15.95
N ARG A 45 -24.37 -20.04 -17.15
CA ARG A 45 -25.78 -20.15 -17.60
C ARG A 45 -26.59 -18.85 -17.47
N GLY A 46 -25.94 -17.70 -17.72
CA GLY A 46 -26.58 -16.38 -17.60
C GLY A 46 -26.59 -15.79 -16.19
N GLY A 47 -25.87 -16.40 -15.25
CA GLY A 47 -25.64 -15.82 -13.93
C GLY A 47 -24.80 -14.54 -14.00
N SER A 48 -24.95 -13.69 -12.97
CA SER A 48 -24.18 -12.46 -12.82
C SER A 48 -22.67 -12.75 -12.77
N PRO A 49 -21.82 -11.80 -13.21
CA PRO A 49 -20.38 -11.93 -13.05
C PRO A 49 -19.97 -12.03 -11.57
N GLY A 50 -18.82 -12.67 -11.33
CA GLY A 50 -18.20 -12.76 -10.02
C GLY A 50 -17.63 -11.42 -9.54
N ASN A 51 -16.90 -11.48 -8.42
CA ASN A 51 -16.18 -10.32 -7.88
C ASN A 51 -14.69 -10.43 -8.18
N LEU A 52 -14.04 -9.29 -8.41
CA LEU A 52 -12.60 -9.18 -8.46
C LEU A 52 -12.10 -8.70 -7.10
N TYR A 53 -11.19 -9.46 -6.50
CA TYR A 53 -10.51 -9.09 -5.25
C TYR A 53 -9.10 -8.63 -5.58
N VAL A 54 -8.76 -7.43 -5.13
CA VAL A 54 -7.42 -6.84 -5.28
C VAL A 54 -6.79 -6.76 -3.89
N THR A 55 -5.77 -7.58 -3.65
CA THR A 55 -4.96 -7.49 -2.43
C THR A 55 -3.84 -6.48 -2.67
N LEU A 56 -3.75 -5.48 -1.80
CA LEU A 56 -2.71 -4.47 -1.84
C LEU A 56 -1.51 -4.97 -1.03
N SER A 57 -0.32 -4.72 -1.55
CA SER A 57 0.92 -4.90 -0.80
C SER A 57 1.69 -3.59 -0.76
N VAL A 58 2.07 -3.18 0.44
CA VAL A 58 2.82 -1.94 0.67
C VAL A 58 4.30 -2.28 0.68
N GLU A 59 5.04 -1.65 -0.22
CA GLU A 59 6.49 -1.83 -0.28
C GLU A 59 7.16 -1.20 0.95
N GLN A 60 8.09 -1.95 1.55
CA GLN A 60 8.86 -1.46 2.70
C GLN A 60 9.77 -0.31 2.27
N HIS A 61 9.72 0.80 3.02
CA HIS A 61 10.60 1.92 2.79
C HIS A 61 11.96 1.70 3.50
N PRO A 62 13.11 2.04 2.88
CA PRO A 62 14.43 1.75 3.47
C PRO A 62 14.74 2.51 4.76
N PHE A 63 14.07 3.64 5.00
CA PHE A 63 14.31 4.50 6.16
C PHE A 63 13.10 4.65 7.09
N PHE A 64 11.90 4.31 6.63
CA PHE A 64 10.68 4.60 7.34
C PHE A 64 9.92 3.31 7.61
N THR A 65 9.51 3.14 8.85
CA THR A 65 8.61 2.05 9.25
C THR A 65 7.27 2.65 9.60
N ARG A 66 6.19 2.21 8.97
CA ARG A 66 4.84 2.63 9.33
C ARG A 66 4.31 1.71 10.43
N GLU A 67 3.94 2.29 11.57
CA GLU A 67 3.24 1.61 12.66
C GLU A 67 1.88 2.27 12.87
N ASN A 68 0.83 1.66 12.32
CA ASN A 68 -0.52 2.22 12.26
C ASN A 68 -0.51 3.60 11.56
N ASP A 69 -0.92 4.64 12.28
CA ASP A 69 -0.92 6.02 11.79
C ASP A 69 0.43 6.74 11.98
N ASN A 70 1.41 6.08 12.61
CA ASN A 70 2.71 6.68 12.89
C ASN A 70 3.75 6.29 11.83
N ILE A 71 4.65 7.22 11.53
CA ILE A 71 5.86 6.97 10.75
C ILE A 71 7.07 7.03 11.68
N LEU A 72 7.81 5.93 11.73
CA LEU A 72 9.01 5.79 12.53
C LEU A 72 10.24 5.97 11.65
N TYR A 73 11.17 6.77 12.16
CA TYR A 73 12.50 6.97 11.58
C TYR A 73 13.54 6.80 12.68
N GLU A 74 14.48 5.87 12.47
CA GLU A 74 15.62 5.71 13.37
C GLU A 74 16.73 6.68 12.97
N LEU A 75 16.93 7.71 13.79
CA LEU A 75 18.01 8.68 13.60
C LEU A 75 19.29 8.19 14.32
N PRO A 76 20.34 7.80 13.59
CA PRO A 76 21.62 7.48 14.20
C PRO A 76 22.34 8.77 14.65
N ILE A 77 22.41 9.00 15.96
CA ILE A 77 23.20 10.08 16.57
C ILE A 77 24.37 9.51 17.37
N ASN A 78 25.48 10.25 17.41
CA ASN A 78 26.61 9.88 18.26
C ASN A 78 26.38 10.36 19.71
N PHE A 79 27.16 9.81 20.65
CA PHE A 79 26.99 10.10 22.08
C PHE A 79 27.18 11.59 22.41
N THR A 80 28.12 12.28 21.76
CA THR A 80 28.38 13.70 22.01
C THR A 80 27.22 14.58 21.54
N GLN A 81 26.62 14.28 20.39
CA GLN A 81 25.42 14.93 19.88
C GLN A 81 24.22 14.75 20.81
N ALA A 82 24.01 13.53 21.34
CA ALA A 82 22.96 13.28 22.31
C ALA A 82 23.18 14.04 23.64
N ALA A 83 24.44 14.07 24.11
CA ALA A 83 24.80 14.69 25.38
C ALA A 83 24.78 16.23 25.35
N LEU A 84 25.22 16.85 24.24
CA LEU A 84 25.33 18.31 24.10
C LEU A 84 24.08 18.94 23.47
N GLY A 85 23.22 18.14 22.86
CA GLY A 85 22.16 18.61 21.99
C GLY A 85 22.72 19.05 20.64
N THR A 86 21.94 18.81 19.58
CA THR A 86 22.34 19.15 18.21
C THR A 86 21.11 19.46 17.38
N GLU A 87 21.26 20.31 16.37
CA GLU A 87 20.30 20.44 15.30
C GLU A 87 20.73 19.52 14.15
N VAL A 88 19.81 18.68 13.66
CA VAL A 88 20.06 17.70 12.59
C VAL A 88 18.97 17.79 11.54
N GLU A 89 19.32 17.56 10.28
CA GLU A 89 18.34 17.45 9.20
C GLU A 89 17.82 16.01 9.12
N VAL A 90 16.51 15.84 9.30
CA VAL A 90 15.83 14.55 9.18
C VAL A 90 15.00 14.50 7.89
N PRO A 91 14.98 13.35 7.19
CA PRO A 91 14.03 13.15 6.10
C PRO A 91 12.62 13.00 6.68
N THR A 92 11.64 13.66 6.06
CA THR A 92 10.20 13.49 6.30
C THR A 92 9.53 13.10 4.99
N LEU A 93 8.24 12.74 5.05
CA LEU A 93 7.49 12.37 3.84
C LEU A 93 7.40 13.51 2.81
N ASP A 94 7.41 14.77 3.26
CA ASP A 94 7.24 15.96 2.42
C ASP A 94 8.55 16.71 2.13
N GLY A 95 9.70 16.22 2.64
CA GLY A 95 11.00 16.86 2.44
C GLY A 95 11.93 16.77 3.65
N LYS A 96 12.99 17.56 3.66
CA LYS A 96 13.93 17.63 4.81
C LYS A 96 13.50 18.69 5.79
N THR A 97 13.48 18.35 7.08
CA THR A 97 13.17 19.27 8.17
C THR A 97 14.30 19.27 9.19
N LYS A 98 14.57 20.42 9.80
CA LYS A 98 15.52 20.53 10.91
C LYS A 98 14.84 20.08 12.21
N LEU A 99 15.41 19.07 12.84
CA LEU A 99 15.01 18.58 14.16
C LEU A 99 16.05 19.03 15.19
N ASN A 100 15.59 19.74 16.22
CA ASN A 100 16.42 20.09 17.36
C ASN A 100 16.36 18.97 18.40
N VAL A 101 17.48 18.26 18.56
CA VAL A 101 17.65 17.23 19.58
C VAL A 101 18.17 17.91 20.85
N PRO A 102 17.38 17.99 21.94
CA PRO A 102 17.83 18.63 23.17
C PRO A 102 18.92 17.78 23.85
N ALA A 103 19.85 18.45 24.53
CA ALA A 103 20.86 17.83 25.38
C ALA A 103 20.18 17.04 26.53
N ARG A 104 20.03 15.73 26.40
CA ARG A 104 19.41 14.90 27.45
C ARG A 104 19.83 13.44 27.36
N GLN A 105 19.76 12.76 28.50
CA GLN A 105 20.10 11.34 28.60
C GLN A 105 19.06 10.49 27.85
N SER A 106 19.58 9.52 27.09
CA SER A 106 18.94 8.56 26.18
C SER A 106 17.48 8.17 26.50
N GLY A 107 16.60 8.24 25.48
CA GLY A 107 15.32 7.50 25.47
C GLY A 107 14.04 8.27 25.08
N HIS A 108 14.09 9.32 24.25
CA HIS A 108 12.87 10.04 23.85
C HIS A 108 12.40 9.65 22.44
N MET A 109 11.18 9.09 22.36
CA MET A 109 10.44 8.93 21.11
C MET A 109 9.78 10.27 20.78
N ALA A 110 10.25 10.97 19.75
CA ALA A 110 9.58 12.15 19.23
C ALA A 110 8.56 11.68 18.18
N THR A 111 7.29 11.53 18.59
CA THR A 111 6.19 11.22 17.66
C THR A 111 5.81 12.49 16.91
N THR A 112 5.84 12.45 15.57
CA THR A 112 5.22 13.45 14.68
C THR A 112 4.04 12.82 13.99
#